data_AF-A0A967ERA9-F1
#
_entry.id   AF-A0A967ERA9-F1
#
_cell.length_a   1.000
_cell.length_b   1.000
_cell.length_c   1.000
_cell.angle_alpha   90.00
_cell.angle_beta   90.00
_cell.angle_gamma   90.00
#
_symmetry.space_group_name_H-M   'P 1'
#
loop_
_entity.id
_entity.type
_entity.pdbx_description
1 polymer ?
#
loop_
_entity_poly.entity_id
_entity_poly.type
_entity_poly.pdbx_seq_one_letter_code
_entity_poly.pdbx_strand_id
1 'polypeptide(L)'
;FVIAVDLNEFRNRKNNKEKKDRPGAGKGNFSASIASTSPVGVNTGTNRLINELNKRLAVLRLAASQQFKQLLNRDDRPNIYEVLAASINIIESRITAARLVESPPDLLIRPKLAHIHLLGFDRAEEAIDRGYQAAMASLKSFVP
;
A
#
# COMPACT_ATOMS: atom_id res chain seq x y z
N PHE A 1 15.21 -36.09 0.27
CA PHE A 1 14.55 -35.25 -0.73
C PHE A 1 13.45 -34.43 -0.08
N VAL A 2 13.67 -33.13 0.07
CA VAL A 2 12.79 -32.17 0.74
C VAL A 2 12.52 -31.02 -0.23
N ILE A 3 11.24 -30.79 -0.51
CA ILE A 3 10.77 -29.63 -1.26
C ILE A 3 10.26 -28.59 -0.27
N ALA A 4 10.79 -27.38 -0.32
CA ALA A 4 10.28 -26.24 0.43
C ALA A 4 9.57 -25.26 -0.49
N VAL A 5 8.47 -24.68 0.00
CA VAL A 5 7.73 -23.62 -0.68
C VAL A 5 7.80 -22.36 0.18
N ASP A 6 8.39 -21.30 -0.35
CA ASP A 6 8.57 -20.01 0.34
C ASP A 6 7.60 -18.98 -0.25
N LEU A 7 6.58 -18.63 0.56
CA LEU A 7 5.53 -17.68 0.19
C LEU A 7 5.89 -16.21 0.54
N ASN A 8 7.08 -15.95 1.09
CA ASN A 8 7.46 -14.65 1.62
C ASN A 8 8.26 -13.77 0.63
N GLU A 9 8.32 -14.13 -0.67
CA GLU A 9 9.20 -13.55 -1.71
C GLU A 9 9.11 -12.00 -1.82
N PHE A 10 7.93 -11.41 -1.59
CA PHE A 10 7.70 -9.97 -1.78
C PHE A 10 8.56 -9.05 -0.92
N ARG A 11 8.86 -9.49 0.31
CA ARG A 11 9.26 -8.54 1.34
C ARG A 11 10.77 -8.33 1.43
N ASN A 12 11.56 -9.25 0.87
CA ASN A 12 13.01 -9.23 1.04
C ASN A 12 13.77 -8.46 -0.06
N ARG A 13 13.09 -7.95 -1.10
CA ARG A 13 13.74 -7.23 -2.23
C ARG A 13 13.87 -5.71 -2.07
N LYS A 14 13.23 -5.07 -1.09
CA LYS A 14 13.27 -3.59 -0.96
C LYS A 14 14.53 -3.02 -0.29
N ASN A 15 15.44 -3.85 0.21
CA ASN A 15 16.64 -3.35 0.90
C ASN A 15 17.78 -2.91 -0.04
N ASN A 16 17.66 -3.03 -1.37
CA ASN A 16 18.76 -2.71 -2.28
C ASN A 16 18.41 -1.87 -3.53
N LYS A 17 17.28 -1.16 -3.53
CA LYS A 17 17.04 -0.11 -4.54
C LYS A 17 16.67 1.21 -3.86
N GLU A 18 17.66 2.10 -3.89
CA GLU A 18 17.51 3.55 -3.83
C GLU A 18 16.93 4.11 -2.52
N LYS A 19 17.86 4.44 -1.62
CA LYS A 19 17.79 5.71 -0.88
C LYS A 19 17.77 6.84 -1.93
N LYS A 20 16.59 7.20 -2.40
CA LYS A 20 16.38 8.42 -3.19
C LYS A 20 15.32 9.22 -2.50
N ASP A 21 15.73 10.39 -2.02
CA ASP A 21 14.89 11.41 -1.44
C ASP A 21 13.62 11.60 -2.27
N ARG A 22 12.45 11.46 -1.65
CA ARG A 22 11.27 12.34 -1.88
C ARG A 22 10.06 11.97 -1.01
N PRO A 23 9.18 12.96 -0.76
CA PRO A 23 8.13 12.91 0.25
C PRO A 23 6.84 12.23 -0.28
N GLY A 24 6.10 11.66 0.67
CA GLY A 24 4.65 11.43 0.70
C GLY A 24 3.88 11.09 -0.59
N ALA A 25 3.41 9.84 -0.67
CA ALA A 25 2.14 9.41 -1.29
C ALA A 25 2.01 7.89 -1.06
N GLY A 26 0.99 7.27 -0.47
CA GLY A 26 -0.45 7.56 -0.45
C GLY A 26 -1.16 6.41 -1.21
N LYS A 27 -2.06 5.65 -0.56
CA LYS A 27 -3.18 4.91 -1.21
C LYS A 27 -4.06 4.15 -0.20
N GLY A 28 -5.29 4.62 -0.06
CA GLY A 28 -6.43 3.96 0.56
C GLY A 28 -7.69 4.66 0.06
N ASN A 29 -8.17 4.26 -1.11
CA ASN A 29 -9.32 4.87 -1.79
C ASN A 29 -10.62 4.27 -1.24
N PHE A 30 -11.38 5.07 -0.48
CA PHE A 30 -12.82 4.87 -0.31
C PHE A 30 -13.51 6.21 -0.50
N SER A 31 -13.71 6.59 -1.76
CA SER A 31 -14.51 7.75 -2.15
C SER A 31 -15.88 7.29 -2.63
N ALA A 32 -16.86 7.30 -1.73
CA ALA A 32 -18.26 7.38 -2.12
C ALA A 32 -18.57 8.85 -2.46
N SER A 33 -18.63 9.10 -3.76
CA SER A 33 -19.06 10.35 -4.40
C SER A 33 -20.58 10.50 -4.28
N ILE A 34 -21.05 11.58 -3.64
CA ILE A 34 -22.38 12.16 -3.92
C ILE A 34 -22.17 13.65 -4.19
N ALA A 35 -22.71 14.06 -5.34
CA ALA A 35 -22.34 15.21 -6.14
C ALA A 35 -22.63 16.58 -5.51
N SER A 36 -21.70 17.52 -5.72
CA SER A 36 -21.98 18.95 -5.70
C SER A 36 -22.29 19.42 -7.12
N THR A 37 -23.52 19.88 -7.33
CA THR A 37 -23.97 20.56 -8.54
C THR A 37 -23.29 21.93 -8.66
N SER A 38 -22.75 22.25 -9.83
CA SER A 38 -22.10 23.52 -10.15
C SER A 38 -23.07 24.72 -10.10
N PRO A 39 -22.61 25.93 -9.73
CA PRO A 39 -23.46 27.11 -9.73
C PRO A 39 -23.56 27.76 -11.11
N VAL A 40 -24.77 28.25 -11.38
CA VAL A 40 -25.24 28.95 -12.58
C VAL A 40 -24.78 30.43 -12.59
N GLY A 41 -24.63 30.96 -13.81
CA GLY A 41 -24.28 32.30 -14.29
C GLY A 41 -24.32 33.54 -13.37
N VAL A 42 -23.32 34.42 -13.56
CA VAL A 42 -23.21 35.75 -12.93
C VAL A 42 -23.41 36.87 -13.97
N ASN A 43 -24.38 37.76 -13.71
CA ASN A 43 -24.65 38.99 -14.47
C ASN A 43 -23.96 40.23 -13.85
N THR A 44 -23.52 41.15 -14.71
CA THR A 44 -22.53 42.24 -14.53
C THR A 44 -22.81 43.38 -13.50
N GLY A 45 -23.82 43.31 -12.63
CA GLY A 45 -24.13 44.40 -11.66
C GLY A 45 -23.68 44.16 -10.22
N THR A 46 -23.53 42.90 -9.80
CA THR A 46 -23.39 42.48 -8.40
C THR A 46 -21.95 42.13 -8.00
N ASN A 47 -21.02 42.31 -8.93
CA ASN A 47 -19.63 41.85 -8.83
C ASN A 47 -18.81 42.58 -7.75
N ARG A 48 -19.21 43.77 -7.27
CA ARG A 48 -18.41 44.50 -6.27
C ARG A 48 -18.57 43.95 -4.86
N LEU A 49 -19.79 43.67 -4.42
CA LEU A 49 -20.03 43.09 -3.10
C LEU A 49 -19.62 41.62 -3.05
N ILE A 50 -19.95 40.83 -4.08
CA ILE A 50 -19.58 39.40 -4.11
C ILE A 50 -18.06 39.23 -4.18
N ASN A 51 -17.35 40.07 -4.93
CA ASN A 51 -15.89 40.00 -4.98
C ASN A 51 -15.23 40.49 -3.67
N GLU A 52 -15.82 41.46 -2.97
CA GLU A 52 -15.34 41.92 -1.66
C GLU A 52 -15.57 40.86 -0.56
N LEU A 53 -16.73 40.19 -0.59
CA LEU A 53 -17.00 39.05 0.29
C LEU A 53 -16.07 37.88 0.01
N ASN A 54 -15.83 37.55 -1.27
CA ASN A 54 -14.88 36.51 -1.66
C ASN A 54 -13.45 36.82 -1.20
N LYS A 55 -13.02 38.09 -1.20
CA LYS A 55 -11.71 38.52 -0.67
C LYS A 55 -11.62 38.34 0.84
N ARG A 56 -12.66 38.73 1.60
CA ARG A 56 -12.68 38.57 3.07
C ARG A 56 -12.78 37.11 3.48
N LEU A 57 -13.55 36.32 2.75
CA LEU A 57 -13.63 34.88 2.92
C LEU A 57 -12.32 34.18 2.53
N ALA A 58 -11.54 34.69 1.57
CA ALA A 58 -10.22 34.13 1.24
C ALA A 58 -9.21 34.29 2.38
N VAL A 59 -9.21 35.43 3.07
CA VAL A 59 -8.34 35.67 4.24
C VAL A 59 -8.76 34.80 5.43
N LEU A 60 -10.06 34.68 5.68
CA LEU A 60 -10.62 33.76 6.68
C LEU A 60 -10.32 32.30 6.33
N ARG A 61 -10.40 31.93 5.06
CA ARG A 61 -10.04 30.59 4.56
C ARG A 61 -8.55 30.32 4.71
N LEU A 62 -7.67 31.32 4.60
CA LEU A 62 -6.24 31.14 4.84
C LEU A 62 -5.96 30.87 6.33
N ALA A 63 -6.53 31.68 7.24
CA ALA A 63 -6.39 31.51 8.68
C ALA A 63 -7.01 30.20 9.18
N ALA A 64 -8.23 29.89 8.73
CA ALA A 64 -8.91 28.62 9.00
C ALA A 64 -8.18 27.43 8.36
N SER A 65 -7.59 27.59 7.17
CA SER A 65 -6.86 26.50 6.50
C SER A 65 -5.59 26.08 7.23
N GLN A 66 -4.90 26.99 7.92
CA GLN A 66 -3.71 26.62 8.69
C GLN A 66 -4.08 25.81 9.94
N GLN A 67 -5.18 26.18 10.61
CA GLN A 67 -5.72 25.41 11.73
C GLN A 67 -6.36 24.09 11.28
N PHE A 68 -7.04 24.09 10.13
CA PHE A 68 -7.63 22.89 9.52
C PHE A 68 -6.57 21.91 9.00
N LYS A 69 -5.43 22.41 8.48
CA LYS A 69 -4.25 21.58 8.13
C LYS A 69 -3.64 20.90 9.35
N GLN A 70 -3.58 21.57 10.50
CA GLN A 70 -3.10 20.95 11.74
C GLN A 70 -4.07 19.90 12.28
N LEU A 71 -5.38 20.10 12.09
CA LEU A 71 -6.39 19.11 12.45
C LEU A 71 -6.36 17.88 11.53
N LEU A 72 -6.05 18.08 10.23
CA LEU A 72 -5.80 17.01 9.26
C LEU A 72 -4.43 16.32 9.45
N ASN A 73 -3.50 16.95 10.18
CA ASN A 73 -2.20 16.39 10.56
C ASN A 73 -2.25 15.64 11.91
N ARG A 74 -3.43 15.23 12.37
CA ARG A 74 -3.55 14.39 13.56
C ARG A 74 -3.38 12.91 13.19
N ASP A 75 -2.37 12.34 13.84
CA ASP A 75 -1.96 10.95 13.95
C ASP A 75 -1.01 10.40 12.87
N ASP A 76 0.22 10.91 12.88
CA ASP A 76 1.45 10.22 12.37
C ASP A 76 1.79 8.92 13.15
N ARG A 77 0.89 8.45 14.02
CA ARG A 77 1.11 7.24 14.82
C ARG A 77 0.60 6.04 14.04
N PRO A 78 1.44 5.00 13.85
CA PRO A 78 1.05 3.83 13.09
C PRO A 78 -0.12 3.14 13.78
N ASN A 79 -1.07 2.65 12.97
CA ASN A 79 -2.21 1.91 13.47
C ASN A 79 -1.72 0.61 14.15
N ILE A 80 -2.33 0.21 15.27
CA ILE A 80 -1.98 -1.03 15.98
C ILE A 80 -1.98 -2.26 15.04
N TYR A 81 -2.91 -2.29 14.08
CA TYR A 81 -2.98 -3.36 13.08
C TYR A 81 -1.81 -3.34 12.10
N GLU A 82 -1.34 -2.14 11.71
CA GLU A 82 -0.16 -1.98 10.86
C GLU A 82 1.11 -2.44 11.59
N VAL A 83 1.24 -2.07 12.88
CA VAL A 83 2.37 -2.51 13.72
C VAL A 83 2.36 -4.02 13.91
N LEU A 84 1.19 -4.61 14.20
CA LEU A 84 1.05 -6.06 14.35
C LEU A 84 1.38 -6.79 13.04
N ALA A 85 0.82 -6.35 11.91
CA ALA A 85 1.12 -6.92 10.61
C ALA A 85 2.62 -6.81 10.30
N ALA A 86 3.24 -5.66 10.51
CA ALA A 86 4.68 -5.48 10.30
C ALA A 86 5.50 -6.45 11.18
N SER A 87 5.11 -6.63 12.43
CA SER A 87 5.80 -7.51 13.39
C SER A 87 5.76 -8.98 12.95
N ILE A 88 4.58 -9.47 12.57
CA ILE A 88 4.40 -10.84 12.06
C ILE A 88 5.35 -11.09 10.88
N ASN A 89 5.36 -10.16 9.93
CA ASN A 89 6.19 -10.31 8.74
C ASN A 89 7.70 -10.28 9.05
N ILE A 90 8.14 -9.50 10.03
CA ILE A 90 9.54 -9.49 10.47
C ILE A 90 9.91 -10.87 11.05
N ILE A 91 9.06 -11.40 11.92
CA ILE A 91 9.28 -12.68 12.59
C ILE A 91 9.28 -13.83 11.57
N GLU A 92 8.30 -13.86 10.67
CA GLU A 92 8.22 -14.85 9.58
C GLU A 92 9.49 -14.84 8.73
N SER A 93 9.93 -13.66 8.27
CA SER A 93 11.15 -13.55 7.46
C SER A 93 12.38 -14.06 8.19
N ARG A 94 12.49 -13.84 9.50
CA ARG A 94 13.60 -14.34 10.31
C ARG A 94 13.55 -15.86 10.46
N ILE A 95 12.39 -16.42 10.75
CA ILE A 95 12.20 -17.87 10.89
C ILE A 95 12.48 -18.56 9.56
N THR A 96 11.93 -18.07 8.44
CA THR A 96 12.18 -18.61 7.11
C THR A 96 13.68 -18.61 6.78
N ALA A 97 14.37 -17.48 7.01
CA ALA A 97 15.80 -17.38 6.75
C ALA A 97 16.61 -18.34 7.62
N ALA A 98 16.31 -18.42 8.92
CA ALA A 98 16.97 -19.34 9.85
C ALA A 98 16.77 -20.80 9.42
N ARG A 99 15.54 -21.19 9.04
CA ARG A 99 15.23 -22.54 8.57
C ARG A 99 15.92 -22.90 7.27
N LEU A 100 16.00 -21.98 6.31
CA LEU A 100 16.70 -22.23 5.04
C LEU A 100 18.21 -22.39 5.23
N VAL A 101 18.79 -21.78 6.28
CA VAL A 101 20.21 -21.93 6.64
C VAL A 101 20.44 -23.21 7.43
N GLU A 102 19.59 -23.51 8.42
CA GLU A 102 19.70 -24.69 9.29
C GLU A 102 19.41 -25.99 8.52
N SER A 103 18.43 -25.96 7.63
CA SER A 103 17.95 -27.10 6.86
C SER A 103 17.72 -26.70 5.39
N PRO A 104 18.78 -26.68 4.56
CA PRO A 104 18.64 -26.32 3.15
C PRO A 104 17.82 -27.39 2.41
N PRO A 105 16.77 -27.00 1.67
CA PRO A 105 15.95 -27.93 0.90
C PRO A 105 16.64 -28.34 -0.41
N ASP A 106 16.32 -29.54 -0.91
CA ASP A 106 16.79 -30.00 -2.22
C ASP A 106 16.16 -29.18 -3.36
N LEU A 107 14.93 -28.72 -3.16
CA LEU A 107 14.22 -27.84 -4.09
C LEU A 107 13.47 -26.74 -3.33
N LEU A 108 13.73 -25.48 -3.70
CA LEU A 108 13.03 -24.31 -3.15
C LEU A 108 12.17 -23.64 -4.21
N ILE A 109 10.86 -23.60 -3.99
CA ILE A 109 9.88 -22.98 -4.88
C ILE A 109 9.43 -21.64 -4.29
N ARG A 110 9.45 -20.58 -5.10
CA ARG A 110 9.03 -19.22 -4.70
C ARG A 110 8.02 -18.65 -5.69
N PRO A 111 6.71 -18.83 -5.45
CA PRO A 111 5.68 -18.25 -6.30
C PRO A 111 5.52 -16.74 -6.07
N LYS A 112 5.29 -15.99 -7.14
CA LYS A 112 5.11 -14.53 -7.10
C LYS A 112 3.70 -14.15 -6.64
N LEU A 113 3.49 -14.12 -5.33
CA LEU A 113 2.19 -13.81 -4.69
C LEU A 113 2.16 -12.47 -3.93
N ALA A 114 3.15 -11.63 -4.16
CA ALA A 114 3.42 -10.37 -3.47
C ALA A 114 2.25 -9.40 -3.25
N HIS A 115 1.34 -9.39 -4.19
CA HIS A 115 0.19 -8.49 -4.29
C HIS A 115 -1.08 -9.10 -3.70
N ILE A 116 -1.04 -10.37 -3.29
CA ILE A 116 -2.13 -11.04 -2.56
C ILE A 116 -1.80 -10.92 -1.07
N HIS A 117 -2.69 -10.27 -0.33
CA HIS A 117 -2.52 -10.07 1.12
C HIS A 117 -2.97 -11.32 1.88
N LEU A 118 -2.59 -11.43 3.16
CA LEU A 118 -2.96 -12.54 4.04
C LEU A 118 -4.47 -12.86 4.05
N LEU A 119 -5.31 -11.82 3.91
CA LEU A 119 -6.77 -11.93 3.90
C LEU A 119 -7.39 -11.82 2.49
N GLY A 120 -6.59 -11.96 1.43
CA GLY A 120 -7.02 -11.82 0.03
C GLY A 120 -7.71 -13.05 -0.53
N PHE A 121 -8.78 -13.52 0.14
CA PHE A 121 -9.51 -14.74 -0.23
C PHE A 121 -10.27 -14.64 -1.55
N ASP A 122 -10.50 -13.42 -2.04
CA ASP A 122 -11.12 -13.12 -3.33
C ASP A 122 -10.23 -13.53 -4.52
N ARG A 123 -8.94 -13.78 -4.30
CA ARG A 123 -7.94 -14.07 -5.34
C ARG A 123 -7.38 -15.49 -5.27
N ALA A 124 -8.17 -16.42 -4.73
CA ALA A 124 -7.75 -17.80 -4.55
C ALA A 124 -7.33 -18.48 -5.87
N GLU A 125 -8.12 -18.30 -6.94
CA GLU A 125 -7.83 -18.87 -8.27
C GLU A 125 -6.47 -18.40 -8.80
N GLU A 126 -6.19 -17.10 -8.71
CA GLU A 126 -4.91 -16.54 -9.11
C GLU A 126 -3.74 -17.11 -8.28
N ALA A 127 -3.93 -17.27 -6.96
CA ALA A 127 -2.90 -17.83 -6.10
C ALA A 127 -2.56 -19.28 -6.48
N ILE A 128 -3.59 -20.08 -6.81
CA ILE A 128 -3.44 -21.47 -7.27
C ILE A 128 -2.66 -21.51 -8.58
N ASP A 129 -3.06 -20.70 -9.57
CA ASP A 129 -2.42 -20.66 -10.89
C ASP A 129 -0.94 -20.26 -10.79
N ARG A 130 -0.64 -19.25 -9.98
CA ARG A 130 0.74 -18.79 -9.74
C ARG A 130 1.58 -19.85 -9.05
N GLY A 131 1.01 -20.56 -8.07
CA GLY A 131 1.65 -21.69 -7.40
C GLY A 131 1.97 -22.82 -8.38
N TYR A 132 1.00 -23.20 -9.22
CA TYR A 132 1.16 -24.24 -10.22
C TYR A 132 2.26 -23.89 -11.24
N GLN A 133 2.22 -22.67 -11.79
CA GLN A 133 3.24 -22.18 -12.73
C GLN A 133 4.66 -22.22 -12.12
N ALA A 134 4.79 -21.76 -10.87
CA ALA A 134 6.08 -21.76 -10.18
C ALA A 134 6.61 -23.19 -9.96
N ALA A 135 5.74 -24.11 -9.55
CA ALA A 135 6.11 -25.51 -9.37
C ALA A 135 6.54 -26.15 -10.69
N MET A 136 5.76 -26.01 -11.76
CA MET A 136 6.11 -26.57 -13.07
C MET A 136 7.43 -26.02 -13.61
N ALA A 137 7.68 -24.72 -13.42
CA ALA A 137 8.95 -24.11 -13.81
C ALA A 137 10.14 -24.71 -13.02
N SER A 138 10.00 -24.85 -11.71
CA SER A 138 11.01 -25.46 -10.85
C SER A 138 11.31 -26.92 -11.21
N LEU A 139 10.27 -27.73 -11.46
CA LEU A 139 10.44 -29.13 -11.88
C LEU A 139 11.17 -29.24 -13.22
N LYS A 140 10.86 -28.37 -14.20
CA LYS A 140 11.50 -28.42 -15.52
C LYS A 140 13.00 -28.14 -15.47
N SER A 141 13.44 -27.27 -14.55
CA SER A 141 14.85 -26.94 -14.34
C SER A 141 15.58 -27.88 -13.39
N PHE A 142 14.85 -28.73 -12.67
CA PHE A 142 15.43 -29.61 -11.65
C PHE A 142 16.03 -30.85 -12.32
N VAL A 143 17.36 -30.99 -12.20
CA VAL A 143 18.10 -32.19 -12.58
C VAL A 143 18.54 -32.87 -11.28
N PRO A 144 18.13 -34.13 -11.04
CA PRO A 144 18.45 -34.84 -9.80
C PRO A 144 19.93 -35.20 -9.67
#